data_AF-A0AAW0XB09-F1
#
_entry.id   AF-A0AAW0XB09-F1
#
_cell.length_a   1.000
_cell.length_b   1.000
_cell.length_c   1.000
_cell.angle_alpha   90.00
_cell.angle_beta   90.00
_cell.angle_gamma   90.00
#
_symmetry.space_group_name_H-M   'P 1'
#
loop_
_entity.id
_entity.type
_entity.pdbx_description
1 polymer ?
#
loop_
_entity_poly.entity_id
_entity_poly.type
_entity_poly.pdbx_seq_one_letter_code
_entity_poly.pdbx_strand_id
1 'polypeptide(L)'
;WLCKVNDARAHGYTGDLPSQGRLIMSRLADYFAIVGYDHTKDRNGIGCGKIIQRFPERNWPDTPFIEALELFCQPQGWTLSTDRQEPKFFVSVLTDIDANRHYCAVLSFNEAVSITPSKPTDEVFVYLGG
;
A
#
# COMPACT_ATOMS: atom_id res chain seq x y z
N TRP A 1 4.81 2.98 5.38
CA TRP A 1 3.63 2.16 5.72
C TRP A 1 3.94 0.70 5.43
N LEU A 2 3.53 -0.23 6.29
CA LEU A 2 3.76 -1.67 6.11
C LEU A 2 2.41 -2.40 6.06
N CYS A 3 2.07 -3.05 4.95
CA CYS A 3 0.95 -4.00 4.86
C CYS A 3 1.48 -5.44 4.79
N LYS A 4 0.84 -6.31 5.55
CA LYS A 4 0.93 -7.77 5.45
C LYS A 4 -0.37 -8.26 4.82
N VAL A 5 -0.30 -8.94 3.69
CA VAL A 5 -1.50 -9.53 3.06
C VAL A 5 -1.49 -11.04 3.22
N ASN A 6 -2.60 -11.55 3.72
CA ASN A 6 -2.92 -12.95 3.82
C ASN A 6 -4.15 -13.23 2.95
N ASP A 7 -3.98 -14.06 1.94
CA ASP A 7 -5.05 -14.75 1.26
C ASP A 7 -5.59 -15.83 2.20
N ALA A 8 -6.76 -15.62 2.78
CA ALA A 8 -7.39 -16.61 3.64
C ALA A 8 -8.13 -17.66 2.79
N ARG A 9 -7.43 -18.28 1.84
CA ARG A 9 -7.80 -19.58 1.29
C ARG A 9 -7.58 -20.67 2.35
N ALA A 10 -8.20 -20.49 3.51
CA ALA A 10 -8.43 -21.56 4.46
C ALA A 10 -9.57 -22.41 3.90
N HIS A 11 -9.31 -23.16 2.83
CA HIS A 11 -10.11 -24.36 2.60
C HIS A 11 -9.77 -25.29 3.75
N GLY A 12 -10.76 -25.54 4.60
CA GLY A 12 -10.65 -26.52 5.67
C GLY A 12 -10.10 -27.83 5.10
N TYR A 13 -9.25 -28.48 5.88
CA TYR A 13 -8.96 -29.89 5.72
C TYR A 13 -10.25 -30.69 5.94
N THR A 14 -11.20 -30.62 5.02
CA THR A 14 -12.24 -31.63 4.86
C THR A 14 -11.64 -32.64 3.89
N GLY A 15 -11.18 -33.76 4.44
CA GLY A 15 -10.60 -34.83 3.65
C GLY A 15 -11.56 -35.26 2.55
N ASP A 16 -11.11 -35.13 1.30
CA ASP A 16 -11.57 -35.89 0.15
C ASP A 16 -10.46 -35.91 -0.91
N LEU A 17 -10.41 -37.00 -1.67
CA LEU A 17 -9.28 -37.55 -2.43
C LEU A 17 -8.63 -36.64 -3.50
N PRO A 18 -7.41 -37.01 -3.99
CA PRO A 18 -6.63 -36.19 -4.88
C PRO A 18 -7.04 -36.39 -6.35
N SER A 19 -7.80 -35.45 -6.89
CA SER A 19 -7.86 -35.21 -8.34
C SER A 19 -7.47 -33.76 -8.59
N GLN A 20 -6.21 -33.54 -9.02
CA GLN A 20 -5.59 -32.24 -9.27
C GLN A 20 -5.58 -31.29 -8.06
N GLY A 21 -5.00 -31.76 -6.95
CA GLY A 21 -4.76 -30.94 -5.77
C GLY A 21 -3.80 -29.79 -6.07
N ARG A 22 -4.32 -28.57 -6.18
CA ARG A 22 -3.54 -27.35 -5.94
C ARG A 22 -2.92 -27.51 -4.56
N LEU A 23 -1.61 -27.71 -4.47
CA LEU A 23 -0.89 -27.76 -3.20
C LEU A 23 -0.98 -26.36 -2.58
N ILE A 24 -2.04 -26.09 -1.82
CA ILE A 24 -2.20 -24.82 -1.10
C ILE A 24 -1.22 -24.87 0.08
N MET A 25 -0.02 -24.31 -0.13
CA MET A 25 0.98 -24.24 0.93
C MET A 25 0.47 -23.31 2.03
N SER A 26 0.25 -23.85 3.24
CA SER A 26 -0.11 -23.05 4.40
C SER A 26 1.06 -22.14 4.78
N ARG A 27 0.86 -20.83 4.66
CA ARG A 27 1.84 -19.79 4.96
C ARG A 27 1.23 -18.72 5.85
N LEU A 28 2.05 -18.11 6.71
CA LEU A 28 1.58 -17.07 7.64
C LEU A 28 1.13 -15.79 6.92
N ALA A 29 1.70 -15.52 5.74
CA ALA A 29 1.34 -14.46 4.81
C ALA A 29 1.79 -14.82 3.40
N ASP A 30 1.06 -14.32 2.40
CA ASP A 30 1.45 -14.46 1.00
C ASP A 30 2.55 -13.49 0.63
N TYR A 31 2.40 -12.24 1.08
CA TYR A 31 3.40 -11.22 0.87
C TYR A 31 3.32 -10.10 1.91
N PHE A 32 4.43 -9.40 2.05
CA PHE A 32 4.57 -8.14 2.77
C PHE A 32 4.86 -7.04 1.76
N ALA A 33 4.23 -5.89 1.92
CA ALA A 33 4.46 -4.73 1.09
C ALA A 33 4.73 -3.50 1.97
N ILE A 34 5.80 -2.78 1.65
CA ILE A 34 6.05 -1.45 2.16
C ILE A 34 5.43 -0.47 1.16
N VAL A 35 4.44 0.27 1.62
CA VAL A 35 3.76 1.31 0.85
C VAL A 35 4.23 2.67 1.35
N GLY A 36 4.35 3.63 0.45
CA GLY A 36 4.87 4.99 0.64
C GLY A 36 3.96 6.05 0.06
N TYR A 37 4.05 7.28 0.55
CA TYR A 37 3.51 8.45 -0.13
C TYR A 37 4.36 8.73 -1.38
N ASP A 38 3.70 8.99 -2.52
CA ASP A 38 4.39 9.36 -3.76
C ASP A 38 4.51 10.88 -3.90
N HIS A 39 5.65 11.43 -3.44
CA HIS A 39 5.94 12.86 -3.54
C HIS A 39 5.99 13.41 -4.97
N THR A 40 6.13 12.55 -5.99
CA THR A 40 6.18 13.00 -7.39
C THR A 40 4.80 13.32 -7.97
N LYS A 41 3.74 12.81 -7.32
CA LYS A 41 2.35 12.97 -7.74
C LYS A 41 1.56 13.82 -6.74
N ASP A 42 2.26 14.59 -5.91
CA ASP A 42 1.62 15.53 -4.98
C ASP A 42 0.92 16.64 -5.77
N ARG A 43 -0.38 16.83 -5.50
CA ARG A 43 -1.15 17.96 -5.99
C ARG A 43 -1.77 18.68 -4.80
N ASN A 44 -1.08 19.71 -4.32
CA ASN A 44 -1.50 20.55 -3.19
C ASN A 44 -1.71 19.74 -1.89
N GLY A 45 -0.81 18.81 -1.59
CA GLY A 45 -0.87 17.99 -0.37
C GLY A 45 -1.82 16.80 -0.45
N ILE A 46 -2.51 16.60 -1.58
CA ILE A 46 -3.23 15.37 -1.92
C ILE A 46 -2.35 14.57 -2.87
N GLY A 47 -1.99 13.36 -2.47
CA GLY A 47 -1.12 12.48 -3.25
C GLY A 47 -1.73 11.13 -3.52
N CYS A 48 -0.90 10.22 -3.99
CA CYS A 48 -1.21 8.80 -4.08
C CYS A 48 -0.15 7.99 -3.35
N GLY A 49 -0.51 6.77 -2.99
CA GLY A 49 0.45 5.80 -2.49
C GLY A 49 1.28 5.20 -3.61
N LYS A 50 2.38 4.54 -3.25
CA LYS A 50 3.16 3.68 -4.12
C LYS A 50 3.74 2.51 -3.34
N ILE A 51 3.91 1.37 -3.98
CA ILE A 51 4.68 0.26 -3.42
C ILE A 51 6.16 0.63 -3.47
N ILE A 52 6.79 0.81 -2.31
CA ILE A 52 8.24 1.05 -2.18
C ILE A 52 8.99 -0.27 -2.31
N GLN A 53 8.52 -1.30 -1.62
CA GLN A 53 9.17 -2.60 -1.57
C GLN A 53 8.14 -3.69 -1.29
N ARG A 54 8.42 -4.91 -1.71
CA ARG A 54 7.59 -6.06 -1.34
C ARG A 54 8.43 -7.32 -1.18
N PHE A 55 7.90 -8.26 -0.41
CA PHE A 55 8.51 -9.54 -0.11
C PHE A 55 7.47 -10.65 -0.19
N PRO A 56 7.72 -11.73 -0.94
CA PRO A 56 8.84 -11.89 -1.89
C PRO A 56 8.73 -10.93 -3.09
N GLU A 57 9.86 -10.70 -3.78
CA GLU A 57 9.91 -9.88 -5.00
C GLU A 57 9.26 -10.57 -6.21
N ARG A 58 9.05 -11.87 -6.15
CA ARG A 58 8.36 -12.65 -7.20
C ARG A 58 7.05 -13.16 -6.66
N ASN A 59 6.02 -13.11 -7.49
CA ASN A 59 4.70 -13.59 -7.10
C ASN A 59 4.72 -15.11 -6.95
N TRP A 60 3.88 -15.60 -6.05
CA TRP A 60 3.64 -17.03 -5.97
C TRP A 60 2.74 -17.46 -7.14
N PRO A 61 2.96 -18.65 -7.74
CA PRO A 61 2.13 -19.13 -8.84
C PRO A 61 0.65 -19.25 -8.47
N ASP A 62 0.35 -19.48 -7.19
CA ASP A 62 -0.97 -19.61 -6.61
C ASP A 62 -1.57 -18.29 -6.10
N THR A 63 -0.76 -17.29 -5.78
CA THR A 63 -1.25 -16.02 -5.22
C THR A 63 -0.64 -14.83 -6.00
N PRO A 64 -1.40 -14.22 -6.92
CA PRO A 64 -0.96 -13.00 -7.58
C PRO A 64 -0.89 -11.83 -6.60
N PHE A 65 -0.03 -10.86 -6.89
CA PHE A 65 0.02 -9.61 -6.12
C PHE A 65 -1.24 -8.77 -6.41
N ILE A 66 -1.84 -8.20 -5.37
CA ILE A 66 -3.03 -7.37 -5.52
C ILE A 66 -2.62 -6.01 -6.13
N GLU A 67 -3.21 -5.68 -7.27
CA GLU A 67 -3.03 -4.37 -7.89
C GLU A 67 -3.68 -3.27 -7.05
N ALA A 68 -3.05 -2.09 -7.05
CA ALA A 68 -3.51 -0.92 -6.31
C ALA A 68 -3.67 -1.14 -4.78
N LEU A 69 -2.88 -2.04 -4.19
CA LEU A 69 -2.88 -2.33 -2.75
C LEU A 69 -2.73 -1.06 -1.90
N GLU A 70 -2.02 -0.06 -2.40
CA GLU A 70 -1.82 1.23 -1.74
C GLU A 70 -3.13 1.98 -1.42
N LEU A 71 -4.19 1.77 -2.19
CA LEU A 71 -5.50 2.39 -1.94
C LEU A 71 -6.13 1.86 -0.65
N PHE A 72 -5.87 0.59 -0.32
CA PHE A 72 -6.41 -0.07 0.87
C PHE A 72 -5.54 0.15 2.11
N CYS A 73 -4.31 0.63 1.93
CA CYS A 73 -3.37 0.95 3.01
C CYS A 73 -3.62 2.32 3.64
N GLN A 74 -4.37 3.20 2.98
CA GLN A 74 -4.83 4.50 3.50
C GLN A 74 -6.29 4.76 3.10
N PRO A 75 -7.27 4.27 3.89
CA PRO A 75 -8.69 4.44 3.55
C PRO A 75 -9.15 5.91 3.61
N GLN A 76 -8.44 6.76 4.34
CA GLN A 76 -8.69 8.21 4.39
C GLN A 76 -8.03 8.98 3.23
N GLY A 77 -7.39 8.25 2.30
CA GLY A 77 -6.59 8.83 1.24
C GLY A 77 -5.17 9.18 1.68
N TRP A 78 -4.34 9.50 0.69
CA TRP A 78 -2.95 9.89 0.89
C TRP A 78 -2.87 11.41 0.94
N THR A 79 -2.62 11.96 2.13
CA THR A 79 -2.52 13.41 2.35
C THR A 79 -1.36 13.73 3.28
N LEU A 80 -0.77 14.90 3.10
CA LEU A 80 0.21 15.44 4.04
C LEU A 80 -0.53 16.18 5.16
N SER A 81 -0.10 15.97 6.39
CA SER A 81 -0.63 16.65 7.57
C SER A 81 0.50 17.32 8.34
N THR A 82 0.20 18.49 8.91
CA THR A 82 1.09 19.18 9.85
C THR A 82 0.99 18.61 11.26
N ASP A 83 -0.07 17.86 11.54
CA ASP A 83 -0.32 17.29 12.86
C ASP A 83 0.32 15.92 12.98
N ARG A 84 0.95 15.68 14.14
CA ARG A 84 1.48 14.37 14.46
C ARG A 84 0.31 13.43 14.74
N GLN A 85 0.10 12.47 13.86
CA GLN A 85 -0.88 11.41 14.08
C GLN A 85 -0.22 10.17 14.69
N GLU A 86 -0.93 9.54 15.62
CA GLU A 86 -0.52 8.25 16.19
C GLU A 86 -0.55 7.13 15.13
N PRO A 87 0.38 6.15 15.21
CA PRO A 87 0.32 4.96 14.37
C PRO A 87 -0.99 4.20 14.57
N LYS A 88 -1.55 3.67 13.48
CA LYS A 88 -2.79 2.91 13.49
C LYS A 88 -2.56 1.53 12.91
N PHE A 89 -3.14 0.53 13.55
CA PHE A 89 -3.23 -0.82 13.04
C PHE A 89 -4.68 -1.15 12.70
N PHE A 90 -4.92 -1.66 11.51
CA PHE A 90 -6.24 -2.09 11.07
C PHE A 90 -6.14 -3.21 10.04
N VAL A 91 -7.26 -3.87 9.74
CA VAL A 91 -7.33 -4.92 8.73
C VAL A 91 -8.33 -4.52 7.66
N SER A 92 -7.87 -4.40 6.42
CA SER A 92 -8.70 -4.23 5.23
C SER A 92 -9.05 -5.61 4.67
N VAL A 93 -10.32 -5.83 4.32
CA VAL A 93 -10.78 -7.07 3.67
C VAL A 93 -11.07 -6.79 2.20
N LEU A 94 -10.31 -7.41 1.32
CA LEU A 94 -10.43 -7.28 -0.13
C LEU A 94 -11.14 -8.53 -0.64
N THR A 95 -12.16 -8.36 -1.46
CA THR A 95 -12.92 -9.49 -2.04
C THR A 95 -12.63 -9.55 -3.52
N ASP A 96 -12.21 -10.72 -4.02
CA ASP A 96 -11.95 -10.93 -5.44
C ASP A 96 -13.24 -11.21 -6.23
N ILE A 97 -13.11 -11.40 -7.55
CA ILE A 97 -14.23 -11.73 -8.45
C ILE A 97 -14.87 -13.08 -8.14
N ASP A 98 -14.11 -13.99 -7.53
CA ASP A 98 -14.54 -15.33 -7.13
C ASP A 98 -15.10 -15.36 -5.70
N ALA A 99 -15.33 -14.19 -5.09
CA ALA A 99 -15.80 -13.99 -3.73
C ALA A 99 -14.87 -14.50 -2.61
N ASN A 100 -13.60 -14.77 -2.91
CA ASN A 100 -12.58 -15.07 -1.90
C ASN A 100 -12.21 -13.81 -1.14
N ARG A 101 -11.89 -13.98 0.15
CA ARG A 101 -11.52 -12.87 1.05
C ARG A 101 -10.01 -12.85 1.28
N HIS A 102 -9.38 -11.74 0.94
CA HIS A 102 -7.99 -11.43 1.25
C HIS A 102 -7.94 -10.43 2.40
N TYR A 103 -7.17 -10.73 3.43
CA TYR A 103 -7.01 -9.90 4.61
C TYR A 103 -5.67 -9.15 4.53
N CYS A 104 -5.69 -7.82 4.36
CA CYS A 104 -4.50 -6.96 4.47
C CYS A 104 -4.47 -6.33 5.86
N ALA A 105 -3.58 -6.83 6.72
CA ALA A 105 -3.25 -6.19 7.98
C ALA A 105 -2.29 -5.02 7.70
N VAL A 106 -2.70 -3.81 8.03
CA VAL A 106 -1.99 -2.57 7.74
C VAL A 106 -1.51 -1.94 9.04
N LEU A 107 -0.20 -1.68 9.12
CA LEU A 107 0.38 -0.75 10.07
C LEU A 107 0.67 0.58 9.36
N SER A 108 -0.14 1.58 9.68
CA SER A 108 -0.03 2.95 9.19
C SER A 108 0.68 3.81 10.21
N PHE A 109 1.66 4.58 9.78
CA PHE A 109 2.35 5.59 10.59
C PHE A 109 2.76 6.75 9.70
N ASN A 110 3.00 7.91 10.31
CA ASN A 110 3.42 9.12 9.63
C ASN A 110 4.90 9.38 9.90
N GLU A 111 5.61 9.85 8.88
CA GLU A 111 7.00 10.25 8.95
C GLU A 111 7.12 11.75 8.63
N ALA A 112 8.09 12.43 9.24
CA ALA A 112 8.33 13.84 8.96
C ALA A 112 8.90 14.02 7.55
N VAL A 113 8.29 14.91 6.76
CA VAL A 113 8.81 15.29 5.45
C VAL A 113 9.75 16.48 5.63
N SER A 114 11.01 16.37 5.23
CA SER A 114 11.90 17.52 5.13
C SER A 114 11.53 18.34 3.90
N ILE A 115 10.94 19.52 4.09
CA ILE A 115 10.69 20.46 3.01
C ILE A 115 12.02 21.15 2.68
N THR A 116 12.71 20.69 1.64
CA THR A 116 13.77 21.50 1.04
C THR A 116 13.09 22.48 0.09
N PRO A 117 13.13 23.81 0.34
CA PRO A 117 12.53 24.77 -0.57
C PRO A 117 13.20 24.66 -1.94
N SER A 118 12.44 24.19 -2.94
CA SER A 118 12.92 24.06 -4.31
C SER A 118 12.92 25.43 -4.98
N LYS A 119 14.09 26.06 -4.98
CA LYS A 119 14.51 27.30 -5.68
C LYS A 119 13.71 28.58 -5.34
N PRO A 120 14.40 29.73 -5.20
CA PRO A 120 13.72 31.01 -5.11
C PRO A 120 12.91 31.22 -6.39
N THR A 121 11.65 31.60 -6.21
CA THR A 121 10.79 32.11 -7.29
C THR A 121 11.54 33.28 -7.92
N ASP A 122 11.84 33.20 -9.22
CA ASP A 122 12.44 34.32 -9.95
C ASP A 122 11.53 35.54 -9.78
N GLU A 123 11.97 36.48 -8.94
CA GLU A 123 11.31 37.77 -8.78
C GLU A 123 11.41 38.49 -10.13
N VAL A 124 10.26 38.64 -10.80
CA VAL A 124 10.14 39.47 -12.00
C VAL A 124 10.38 40.91 -11.58
N PHE A 125 11.62 41.38 -11.70
CA PHE A 125 11.93 42.80 -11.67
C PHE A 125 11.31 43.44 -12.91
N VAL A 126 10.15 44.07 -12.70
CA VAL A 126 9.56 45.00 -13.65
C VAL A 126 10.55 46.15 -13.81
N TYR A 127 11.23 46.24 -14.95
CA TYR A 127 12.02 47.41 -15.30
C TYR A 127 11.08 48.60 -15.49
N LEU A 128 10.92 49.40 -14.44
CA LEU A 128 10.51 50.80 -14.56
C LEU A 128 11.77 51.63 -14.86
N GLY A 129 11.98 51.93 -16.14
CA GLY A 129 12.73 53.10 -16.62
C GLY A 129 11.89 53.69 -17.74
N GLY A 130 11.63 54.99 -17.84
CA GLY A 130 12.47 56.13 -17.51
C GLY A 130 12.37 57.06 -18.71
#